data_AF-L9XC78-F1
#
_entry.id   AF-L9XC78-F1
#
_cell.length_a   1.000
_cell.length_b   1.000
_cell.length_c   1.000
_cell.angle_alpha   90.00
_cell.angle_beta   90.00
_cell.angle_gamma   90.00
#
_symmetry.space_group_name_H-M   'P 1'
#
loop_
_entity.id
_entity.type
_entity.pdbx_description
1 polymer ?
#
loop_
_entity_poly.entity_id
_entity_poly.type
_entity_poly.pdbx_seq_one_letter_code
_entity_poly.pdbx_strand_id
1 'polypeptide(L)'
;MAWDFFQIQQDNTLSCSQKLDEIQDLIQDIGHPPPGSLHFVSDIFEDCVNQEHVKSLETAYFIAEEVNGLAYTDIGRGLEAIGQADINAVNQFIQQKIQGQDRRKAHYLAPLIPRFYRGQETEMAGQMQCWYNTYSYFFFRSLEHTLRTFLEESSGHGATDFSNELDPIKDKLEDIAQTHGLDSNNAYQDKNYKVVKVSILLKDLEWDTKKTVDWNDIQANLSQYPQLEAFLTYNSSPISDLKQHNTHPLTKLLMLDHSDKLAYYDHCLGLIQPGRGQNSDPNVRIKNDLLARDEYESTVAEIEVFNALRREFGVNDVAIEQQAPNGGVPDAKITIGGETIWTEITLPRPQPSYEIARRYSASMNPEESGARKTVTTKLRKQIRDVKDTTGDRTMLVIKNEESKVDDEIVGDYVEGFTGIGTPQDDPDADPIILTADSGLQYDNVPDHLDILVNYDTLNDLTGQPYIEGQVANLTNVDQSIIDRLVDALNADELTPP
;
A
#
# COMPACT_ATOMS: atom_id res chain seq x y z
N MET A 1 2.71 13.46 39.39
CA MET A 1 3.22 13.40 38.01
C MET A 1 2.21 13.98 37.01
N ALA A 2 1.13 13.31 36.59
CA ALA A 2 0.11 13.97 35.73
C ALA A 2 -0.60 15.14 36.47
N TRP A 3 -0.75 14.98 37.78
CA TRP A 3 -1.25 16.01 38.69
C TRP A 3 -0.42 17.30 38.69
N ASP A 4 0.89 17.23 38.42
CA ASP A 4 1.78 18.39 38.49
C ASP A 4 1.53 19.33 37.28
N PHE A 5 1.34 18.75 36.08
CA PHE A 5 0.89 19.50 34.89
C PHE A 5 -0.49 20.14 35.08
N PHE A 6 -1.43 19.42 35.70
CA PHE A 6 -2.75 19.95 36.05
C PHE A 6 -2.66 21.12 37.04
N GLN A 7 -1.76 21.04 38.03
CA GLN A 7 -1.53 22.14 38.97
C GLN A 7 -1.01 23.39 38.28
N ILE A 8 -0.02 23.26 37.38
CA ILE A 8 0.49 24.38 36.57
C ILE A 8 -0.64 25.02 35.74
N GLN A 9 -1.50 24.21 35.13
CA GLN A 9 -2.65 24.69 34.37
C GLN A 9 -3.58 25.55 35.23
N GLN A 10 -3.99 25.04 36.39
CA GLN A 10 -4.98 25.68 37.27
C GLN A 10 -4.43 26.85 38.10
N ASP A 11 -3.11 27.02 38.17
CA ASP A 11 -2.51 28.09 38.97
C ASP A 11 -2.72 29.45 38.29
N ASN A 12 -3.63 30.24 38.85
CA ASN A 12 -3.94 31.60 38.38
C ASN A 12 -2.93 32.65 38.88
N THR A 13 -1.96 32.26 39.71
CA THR A 13 -0.90 33.15 40.18
C THR A 13 0.30 33.19 39.23
N LEU A 14 0.46 32.16 38.39
CA LEU A 14 1.50 32.09 37.37
C LEU A 14 1.10 32.85 36.11
N SER A 15 1.99 33.69 35.60
CA SER A 15 1.89 34.23 34.25
C SER A 15 2.10 33.13 33.21
N CYS A 16 1.64 33.36 31.97
CA CYS A 16 1.85 32.43 30.88
C CYS A 16 3.32 32.07 30.65
N SER A 17 4.21 33.06 30.77
CA SER A 17 5.65 32.83 30.66
C SER A 17 6.15 31.85 31.73
N GLN A 18 5.71 32.01 32.98
CA GLN A 18 6.09 31.12 34.09
C GLN A 18 5.52 29.72 33.92
N LYS A 19 4.26 29.58 33.49
CA LYS A 19 3.65 28.27 33.22
C LYS A 19 4.46 27.48 32.19
N LEU A 20 4.90 28.15 31.13
CA LEU A 20 5.71 27.53 30.07
C LEU A 20 7.11 27.12 30.57
N ASP A 21 7.76 27.94 31.41
CA ASP A 21 9.04 27.56 32.04
C ASP A 21 8.87 26.33 32.95
N GLU A 22 7.85 26.33 33.80
CA GLU A 22 7.60 25.21 34.71
C GLU A 22 7.30 23.90 33.97
N ILE A 23 6.66 23.96 32.80
CA ILE A 23 6.49 22.78 31.93
C ILE A 23 7.85 22.26 31.44
N GLN A 24 8.73 23.14 30.96
CA GLN A 24 10.05 22.73 30.45
C GLN A 24 10.90 22.12 31.56
N ASP A 25 10.97 22.78 32.72
CA ASP A 25 11.71 22.30 33.89
C ASP A 25 11.19 20.93 34.34
N LEU A 26 9.86 20.78 34.43
CA LEU A 26 9.25 19.52 34.84
C LEU A 26 9.57 18.38 33.87
N ILE A 27 9.52 18.63 32.55
CA ILE A 27 9.84 17.63 31.53
C ILE A 27 11.33 17.26 31.58
N GLN A 28 12.20 18.24 31.79
CA GLN A 28 13.64 18.02 31.95
C GLN A 28 13.94 17.13 33.17
N ASP A 29 13.20 17.31 34.26
CA ASP A 29 13.38 16.55 35.49
C ASP A 29 12.85 15.11 35.40
N ILE A 30 11.72 14.88 34.73
CA ILE A 30 11.05 13.57 34.70
C ILE A 30 11.37 12.74 33.43
N GLY A 31 11.89 13.37 32.38
CA GLY A 31 12.24 12.76 31.09
C GLY A 31 11.06 12.37 30.20
N HIS A 32 10.05 11.69 30.76
CA HIS A 32 8.83 11.31 30.01
C HIS A 32 7.55 11.71 30.75
N PRO A 33 6.66 12.50 30.12
CA PRO A 33 5.36 12.84 30.69
C PRO A 33 4.51 11.58 30.89
N PRO A 34 3.78 11.45 32.01
CA PRO A 34 2.84 10.35 32.19
C PRO A 34 1.72 10.38 31.14
N PRO A 35 1.11 9.23 30.81
CA PRO A 35 -0.03 9.18 29.90
C PRO A 35 -1.14 10.17 30.28
N GLY A 36 -1.65 10.92 29.31
CA GLY A 36 -2.70 11.92 29.49
C GLY A 36 -2.27 13.26 30.09
N SER A 37 -1.02 13.42 30.57
CA SER A 37 -0.58 14.71 31.14
C SER A 37 -0.40 15.82 30.11
N LEU A 38 -0.13 15.43 28.86
CA LEU A 38 0.03 16.35 27.73
C LEU A 38 -1.27 17.06 27.36
N HIS A 39 -2.43 16.53 27.76
CA HIS A 39 -3.71 17.22 27.62
C HIS A 39 -3.71 18.56 28.38
N PHE A 40 -3.15 18.60 29.58
CA PHE A 40 -3.05 19.85 30.36
C PHE A 40 -2.05 20.82 29.73
N VAL A 41 -0.96 20.31 29.15
CA VAL A 41 -0.01 21.15 28.39
C VAL A 41 -0.70 21.76 27.17
N SER A 42 -1.56 20.98 26.49
CA SER A 42 -2.39 21.46 25.38
C SER A 42 -3.26 22.64 25.80
N ASP A 43 -3.98 22.53 26.91
CA ASP A 43 -4.83 23.61 27.43
C ASP A 43 -4.00 24.86 27.78
N ILE A 44 -2.81 24.67 28.38
CA ILE A 44 -1.91 25.79 28.68
C ILE A 44 -1.47 26.50 27.40
N PHE A 45 -1.16 25.78 26.32
CA PHE A 45 -0.87 26.41 25.03
C PHE A 45 -2.05 27.20 24.48
N GLU A 46 -3.27 26.65 24.51
CA GLU A 46 -4.48 27.37 24.08
C GLU A 46 -4.67 28.69 24.85
N ASP A 47 -4.48 28.66 26.17
CA ASP A 47 -4.64 29.82 27.03
C ASP A 47 -3.53 30.87 26.84
N CYS A 48 -2.30 30.43 26.58
CA CYS A 48 -1.12 31.27 26.64
C CYS A 48 -0.59 31.75 25.29
N VAL A 49 -0.96 31.11 24.19
CA VAL A 49 -0.43 31.41 22.86
C VAL A 49 -0.58 32.90 22.47
N ASN A 50 -1.70 33.53 22.82
CA ASN A 50 -1.95 34.93 22.46
C ASN A 50 -1.07 35.93 23.23
N GLN A 51 -0.53 35.53 24.38
CA GLN A 51 0.36 36.36 25.21
C GLN A 51 1.84 36.03 24.95
N GLU A 52 2.15 34.75 24.75
CA GLU A 52 3.50 34.19 24.74
C GLU A 52 3.69 33.22 23.55
N HIS A 53 3.42 33.69 22.33
CA HIS A 53 3.44 32.84 21.12
C HIS A 53 4.80 32.17 20.89
N VAL A 54 5.88 32.96 20.86
CA VAL A 54 7.25 32.46 20.62
C VAL A 54 7.66 31.45 21.68
N LYS A 55 7.35 31.71 22.95
CA LYS A 55 7.68 30.80 24.04
C LYS A 55 6.85 29.52 23.99
N SER A 56 5.60 29.59 23.53
CA SER A 56 4.76 28.42 23.29
C SER A 56 5.35 27.54 22.18
N LEU A 57 5.84 28.14 21.09
CA LEU A 57 6.59 27.45 20.02
C LEU A 57 7.87 26.78 20.53
N GLU A 58 8.68 27.51 21.29
CA GLU A 58 9.92 26.99 21.87
C GLU A 58 9.65 25.82 22.82
N THR A 59 8.61 25.93 23.63
CA THR A 59 8.18 24.88 24.56
C THR A 59 7.68 23.66 23.79
N ALA A 60 6.83 23.82 22.77
CA ALA A 60 6.36 22.71 21.95
C ALA A 60 7.53 21.97 21.27
N TYR A 61 8.51 22.72 20.75
CA TYR A 61 9.71 22.15 20.15
C TYR A 61 10.60 21.45 21.20
N PHE A 62 10.78 22.03 22.38
CA PHE A 62 11.52 21.42 23.49
C PHE A 62 10.90 20.08 23.90
N ILE A 63 9.58 20.04 24.05
CA ILE A 63 8.84 18.81 24.33
C ILE A 63 9.13 17.74 23.26
N ALA A 64 9.10 18.13 21.99
CA ALA A 64 9.40 17.21 20.88
C ALA A 64 10.84 16.71 20.85
N GLU A 65 11.79 17.49 21.35
CA GLU A 65 13.20 17.12 21.45
C GLU A 65 13.47 16.16 22.61
N GLU A 66 12.85 16.41 23.78
CA GLU A 66 13.10 15.62 25.00
C GLU A 66 12.23 14.36 25.09
N VAL A 67 10.99 14.40 24.59
CA VAL A 67 10.03 13.30 24.76
C VAL A 67 10.04 12.39 23.53
N ASN A 68 10.85 11.34 23.58
CA ASN A 68 10.84 10.29 22.57
C ASN A 68 9.49 9.53 22.58
N GLY A 69 8.71 9.59 21.50
CA GLY A 69 7.44 8.87 21.38
C GLY A 69 6.19 9.61 21.89
N LEU A 70 6.13 10.94 21.69
CA LEU A 70 4.95 11.76 21.98
C LEU A 70 3.66 11.22 21.35
N ALA A 71 2.61 11.08 22.18
CA ALA A 71 1.24 10.98 21.71
C ALA A 71 0.77 12.38 21.27
N TYR A 72 1.08 12.77 20.03
CA TYR A 72 0.76 14.10 19.48
C TYR A 72 -0.75 14.39 19.42
N THR A 73 -1.60 13.39 19.62
CA THR A 73 -3.04 13.54 19.85
C THR A 73 -3.35 14.34 21.11
N ASP A 74 -2.59 14.13 22.20
CA ASP A 74 -2.89 14.72 23.51
C ASP A 74 -2.53 16.20 23.57
N ILE A 75 -1.50 16.62 22.83
CA ILE A 75 -1.06 18.03 22.71
C ILE A 75 -1.64 18.74 21.48
N GLY A 76 -2.41 18.01 20.66
CA GLY A 76 -2.78 18.42 19.31
C GLY A 76 -3.49 19.77 19.25
N ARG A 77 -4.47 20.02 20.14
CA ARG A 77 -5.25 21.27 20.14
C ARG A 77 -4.38 22.50 20.46
N GLY A 78 -3.45 22.35 21.40
CA GLY A 78 -2.51 23.41 21.75
C GLY A 78 -1.55 23.75 20.62
N LEU A 79 -1.08 22.73 19.89
CA LEU A 79 -0.27 22.93 18.68
C LEU A 79 -1.07 23.63 17.57
N GLU A 80 -2.33 23.24 17.37
CA GLU A 80 -3.22 23.91 16.42
C GLU A 80 -3.45 25.38 16.79
N ALA A 81 -3.66 25.68 18.08
CA ALA A 81 -3.80 27.05 18.58
C ALA A 81 -2.54 27.89 18.33
N ILE A 82 -1.34 27.32 18.50
CA ILE A 82 -0.06 27.95 18.14
C ILE A 82 -0.01 28.32 16.65
N GLY A 83 -0.41 27.38 15.79
CA GLY A 83 -0.51 27.60 14.35
C GLY A 83 -1.50 28.69 13.96
N GLN A 84 -2.68 28.70 14.57
CA GLN A 84 -3.76 29.64 14.27
C GLN A 84 -3.46 31.06 14.77
N ALA A 85 -2.73 31.20 15.87
CA ALA A 85 -2.40 32.50 16.45
C ALA A 85 -1.43 33.32 15.56
N ASP A 86 -0.37 32.69 15.04
CA ASP A 86 0.58 33.34 14.12
C ASP A 86 1.37 32.31 13.29
N ILE A 87 0.82 31.95 12.14
CA ILE A 87 1.46 31.02 11.19
C ILE A 87 2.76 31.59 10.58
N ASN A 88 2.90 32.92 10.52
CA ASN A 88 4.13 33.54 9.99
C ASN A 88 5.29 33.37 10.98
N ALA A 89 5.03 33.53 12.28
CA ALA A 89 6.02 33.24 13.31
C ALA A 89 6.41 31.75 13.32
N VAL A 90 5.44 30.84 13.13
CA VAL A 90 5.71 29.40 12.95
C VAL A 90 6.63 29.16 11.74
N ASN A 91 6.31 29.75 10.57
CA ASN A 91 7.12 29.65 9.35
C ASN A 91 8.57 30.11 9.59
N GLN A 92 8.74 31.27 10.23
CA GLN A 92 10.06 31.82 10.57
C GLN A 92 10.83 30.91 11.52
N PHE A 93 10.16 30.39 12.55
CA PHE A 93 10.77 29.48 13.52
C PHE A 93 11.26 28.19 12.85
N ILE A 94 10.43 27.55 12.03
CA ILE A 94 10.81 26.36 11.26
C ILE A 94 12.00 26.68 10.34
N GLN A 95 11.95 27.79 9.61
CA GLN A 95 13.02 28.20 8.71
C GLN A 95 14.36 28.37 9.43
N GLN A 96 14.36 29.02 10.59
CA GLN A 96 15.56 29.19 11.41
C GLN A 96 16.13 27.83 11.86
N LYS A 97 15.26 26.89 12.26
CA LYS A 97 15.69 25.57 12.73
C LYS A 97 16.26 24.70 11.60
N ILE A 98 15.63 24.66 10.42
CA ILE A 98 16.13 23.88 9.28
C ILE A 98 17.41 24.48 8.66
N GLN A 99 17.61 25.80 8.79
CA GLN A 99 18.84 26.49 8.36
C GLN A 99 19.95 26.46 9.42
N GLY A 100 19.63 26.05 10.65
CA GLY A 100 20.53 26.04 11.79
C GLY A 100 21.75 25.11 11.60
N GLN A 101 22.76 25.31 12.46
CA GLN A 101 23.99 24.54 12.43
C GLN A 101 23.76 23.05 12.73
N ASP A 102 22.84 22.74 13.63
CA ASP A 102 22.44 21.36 13.96
C ASP A 102 21.16 20.97 13.22
N ARG A 103 21.30 20.72 11.91
CA ARG A 103 20.16 20.28 11.07
C ARG A 103 19.53 18.99 11.57
N ARG A 104 20.28 18.15 12.30
CA ARG A 104 19.69 16.93 12.87
C ARG A 104 18.56 17.33 13.80
N LYS A 105 18.76 18.27 14.72
CA LYS A 105 17.70 18.72 15.65
C LYS A 105 16.40 19.21 14.97
N ALA A 106 16.46 19.70 13.74
CA ALA A 106 15.26 20.10 13.01
C ALA A 106 14.30 18.93 12.74
N HIS A 107 14.73 17.66 12.79
CA HIS A 107 13.82 16.52 12.60
C HIS A 107 12.75 16.42 13.70
N TYR A 108 13.01 16.91 14.92
CA TYR A 108 12.05 16.93 16.02
C TYR A 108 10.86 17.87 15.76
N LEU A 109 10.98 18.79 14.80
CA LEU A 109 9.85 19.61 14.36
C LEU A 109 8.86 18.84 13.48
N ALA A 110 9.33 17.84 12.72
CA ALA A 110 8.52 17.18 11.70
C ALA A 110 7.18 16.61 12.23
N PRO A 111 7.13 16.02 13.43
CA PRO A 111 5.87 15.55 14.01
C PRO A 111 4.90 16.66 14.46
N LEU A 112 5.37 17.90 14.66
CA LEU A 112 4.55 19.04 15.08
C LEU A 112 3.85 19.72 13.89
N ILE A 113 4.47 19.63 12.71
CA ILE A 113 3.99 20.27 11.47
C ILE A 113 2.51 20.01 11.16
N PRO A 114 1.98 18.77 11.24
CA PRO A 114 0.59 18.51 10.87
C PRO A 114 -0.40 19.34 11.68
N ARG A 115 -0.12 19.54 12.97
CA ARG A 115 -0.98 20.30 13.89
C ARG A 115 -0.79 21.81 13.73
N PHE A 116 0.44 22.29 13.54
CA PHE A 116 0.68 23.72 13.27
C PHE A 116 -0.03 24.23 12.02
N TYR A 117 -0.18 23.37 10.99
CA TYR A 117 -0.79 23.75 9.71
C TYR A 117 -2.22 23.24 9.53
N ARG A 118 -2.87 22.68 10.56
CA ARG A 118 -4.24 22.16 10.41
C ARG A 118 -5.20 23.28 10.03
N GLY A 119 -5.93 23.12 8.92
CA GLY A 119 -6.80 24.15 8.34
C GLY A 119 -6.05 25.29 7.63
N GLN A 120 -4.72 25.18 7.49
CA GLN A 120 -3.83 26.14 6.86
C GLN A 120 -2.92 25.45 5.82
N GLU A 121 -3.45 24.43 5.13
CA GLU A 121 -2.70 23.56 4.21
C GLU A 121 -2.08 24.34 3.03
N THR A 122 -2.70 25.45 2.61
CA THR A 122 -2.14 26.38 1.61
C THR A 122 -0.85 27.04 2.09
N GLU A 123 -0.77 27.43 3.36
CA GLU A 123 0.45 28.02 3.94
C GLU A 123 1.56 26.98 4.02
N MET A 124 1.23 25.75 4.40
CA MET A 124 2.17 24.63 4.41
C MET A 124 2.74 24.37 3.02
N ALA A 125 1.87 24.32 2.00
CA ALA A 125 2.25 24.18 0.60
C ALA A 125 3.19 25.32 0.15
N GLY A 126 2.96 26.55 0.62
CA GLY A 126 3.87 27.68 0.39
C GLY A 126 5.31 27.43 0.89
N GLN A 127 5.49 26.66 1.95
CA GLN A 127 6.81 26.37 2.54
C GLN A 127 7.52 25.15 1.94
N MET A 128 6.77 24.20 1.37
CA MET A 128 7.27 22.89 0.93
C MET A 128 8.51 22.96 0.04
N GLN A 129 8.54 23.85 -0.96
CA GLN A 129 9.71 24.00 -1.84
C GLN A 129 10.95 24.46 -1.07
N CYS A 130 10.78 25.39 -0.13
CA CYS A 130 11.89 25.89 0.69
C CYS A 130 12.44 24.78 1.58
N TRP A 131 11.57 24.01 2.22
CA TRP A 131 11.95 22.86 3.04
C TRP A 131 12.71 21.82 2.22
N TYR A 132 12.18 21.47 1.05
CA TYR A 132 12.81 20.51 0.14
C TYR A 132 14.22 20.93 -0.26
N ASN A 133 14.39 22.18 -0.70
CA ASN A 133 15.68 22.72 -1.14
C ASN A 133 16.69 22.92 0.02
N THR A 134 16.21 23.24 1.22
CA THR A 134 17.06 23.56 2.37
C THR A 134 17.48 22.30 3.14
N TYR A 135 16.52 21.42 3.42
CA TYR A 135 16.72 20.18 4.14
C TYR A 135 15.65 19.13 3.77
N SER A 136 15.88 18.42 2.67
CA SER A 136 14.95 17.43 2.11
C SER A 136 14.51 16.34 3.10
N TYR A 137 15.38 15.90 4.01
CA TYR A 137 14.99 14.93 5.04
C TYR A 137 13.85 15.44 5.93
N PHE A 138 13.93 16.69 6.40
CA PHE A 138 12.85 17.32 7.16
C PHE A 138 11.57 17.41 6.33
N PHE A 139 11.66 17.83 5.07
CA PHE A 139 10.52 17.86 4.15
C PHE A 139 9.80 16.50 4.06
N PHE A 140 10.53 15.41 3.83
CA PHE A 140 9.94 14.07 3.72
C PHE A 140 9.28 13.63 5.02
N ARG A 141 9.96 13.80 6.16
CA ARG A 141 9.40 13.40 7.47
C ARG A 141 8.15 14.21 7.81
N SER A 142 8.16 15.52 7.58
CA SER A 142 7.02 16.40 7.87
C SER A 142 5.78 16.03 7.06
N LEU A 143 5.94 15.72 5.77
CA LEU A 143 4.83 15.28 4.92
C LEU A 143 4.33 13.88 5.28
N GLU A 144 5.22 12.94 5.63
CA GLU A 144 4.79 11.62 6.13
C GLU A 144 3.94 11.75 7.40
N HIS A 145 4.37 12.57 8.37
CA HIS A 145 3.59 12.85 9.58
C HIS A 145 2.25 13.52 9.26
N THR A 146 2.22 14.39 8.25
CA THR A 146 1.00 15.09 7.82
C THR A 146 -0.01 14.12 7.24
N LEU A 147 0.42 13.29 6.29
CA LEU A 147 -0.43 12.24 5.70
C LEU A 147 -0.92 11.27 6.78
N ARG A 148 -0.06 10.88 7.73
CA ARG A 148 -0.45 10.03 8.86
C ARG A 148 -1.54 10.66 9.72
N THR A 149 -1.42 11.95 10.02
CA THR A 149 -2.41 12.69 10.84
C THR A 149 -3.77 12.75 10.12
N PHE A 150 -3.78 13.05 8.82
CA PHE A 150 -5.00 13.01 8.01
C PHE A 150 -5.66 11.62 8.01
N LEU A 151 -4.85 10.56 7.98
CA LEU A 151 -5.33 9.19 8.00
C LEU A 151 -5.91 8.79 9.36
N GLU A 152 -5.25 9.15 10.46
CA GLU A 152 -5.74 8.95 11.83
C GLU A 152 -7.07 9.67 12.07
N GLU A 153 -7.23 10.88 11.52
CA GLU A 153 -8.52 11.60 11.55
C GLU A 153 -9.59 10.97 10.65
N SER A 154 -9.17 10.24 9.61
CA SER A 154 -10.07 9.57 8.67
C SER A 154 -10.53 8.17 9.11
N SER A 155 -9.92 7.57 10.13
CA SER A 155 -10.24 6.19 10.53
C SER A 155 -11.39 6.07 11.55
N GLY A 156 -12.18 7.13 11.74
CA GLY A 156 -13.35 7.17 12.62
C GLY A 156 -14.71 6.97 11.91
N HIS A 157 -15.75 6.63 12.67
CA HIS A 157 -17.14 6.60 12.18
C HIS A 157 -17.53 7.94 11.57
N GLY A 158 -17.91 7.96 10.28
CA GLY A 158 -18.34 9.17 9.57
C GLY A 158 -17.25 9.89 8.76
N ALA A 159 -16.11 9.26 8.52
CA ALA A 159 -15.01 9.82 7.77
C ALA A 159 -15.41 10.35 6.38
N THR A 160 -15.16 11.64 6.15
CA THR A 160 -15.25 12.29 4.84
C THR A 160 -13.91 12.24 4.14
N ASP A 161 -13.92 12.11 2.81
CA ASP A 161 -12.73 12.23 1.98
C ASP A 161 -12.10 13.62 2.22
N PHE A 162 -10.90 13.69 2.81
CA PHE A 162 -10.11 14.92 2.98
C PHE A 162 -9.56 15.45 1.65
N SER A 163 -10.21 15.11 0.54
CA SER A 163 -9.75 15.36 -0.82
C SER A 163 -9.41 16.82 -1.03
N ASN A 164 -10.20 17.74 -0.47
CA ASN A 164 -10.04 19.17 -0.72
C ASN A 164 -8.99 19.80 0.19
N GLU A 165 -8.81 19.28 1.41
CA GLU A 165 -7.80 19.79 2.36
C GLU A 165 -6.39 19.38 1.93
N LEU A 166 -6.24 18.22 1.30
CA LEU A 166 -4.96 17.74 0.77
C LEU A 166 -4.55 18.38 -0.57
N ASP A 167 -5.45 19.08 -1.26
CA ASP A 167 -5.18 19.61 -2.61
C ASP A 167 -3.98 20.56 -2.66
N PRO A 168 -3.82 21.54 -1.75
CA PRO A 168 -2.65 22.41 -1.78
C PRO A 168 -1.32 21.66 -1.64
N ILE A 169 -1.29 20.65 -0.75
CA ILE A 169 -0.11 19.82 -0.52
C ILE A 169 0.18 18.94 -1.74
N LYS A 170 -0.87 18.32 -2.28
CA LYS A 170 -0.80 17.48 -3.47
C LYS A 170 -0.26 18.27 -4.66
N ASP A 171 -0.90 19.37 -5.02
CA ASP A 171 -0.54 20.19 -6.18
C ASP A 171 0.91 20.68 -6.06
N LYS A 172 1.33 21.06 -4.85
CA LYS A 172 2.72 21.48 -4.63
C LYS A 172 3.72 20.34 -4.74
N LEU A 173 3.36 19.13 -4.30
CA LEU A 173 4.20 17.95 -4.45
C LEU A 173 4.34 17.55 -5.92
N GLU A 174 3.27 17.69 -6.72
CA GLU A 174 3.32 17.51 -8.18
C GLU A 174 4.27 18.49 -8.84
N ASP A 175 4.21 19.77 -8.49
CA ASP A 175 5.14 20.77 -9.00
C ASP A 175 6.60 20.36 -8.74
N ILE A 176 6.90 19.95 -7.50
CA ILE A 176 8.26 19.51 -7.13
C ILE A 176 8.64 18.27 -7.94
N ALA A 177 7.77 17.27 -8.05
CA ALA A 177 8.02 16.05 -8.81
C ALA A 177 8.29 16.34 -10.29
N GLN A 178 7.53 17.24 -10.91
CA GLN A 178 7.75 17.67 -12.30
C GLN A 178 9.12 18.32 -12.50
N THR A 179 9.64 19.09 -11.53
CA THR A 179 11.01 19.64 -11.62
C THR A 179 12.11 18.57 -11.61
N HIS A 180 11.79 17.37 -11.12
CA HIS A 180 12.64 16.19 -11.14
C HIS A 180 12.40 15.29 -12.37
N GLY A 181 11.53 15.71 -13.30
CA GLY A 181 11.15 14.90 -14.46
C GLY A 181 10.29 13.69 -14.12
N LEU A 182 9.70 13.64 -12.92
CA LEU A 182 8.76 12.62 -12.51
C LEU A 182 7.36 12.99 -13.00
N ASP A 183 6.68 12.05 -13.65
CA ASP A 183 5.27 12.19 -14.05
C ASP A 183 4.35 11.81 -12.88
N SER A 184 3.73 12.81 -12.28
CA SER A 184 2.82 12.65 -11.14
C SER A 184 1.58 11.80 -11.46
N ASN A 185 1.16 11.73 -12.72
CA ASN A 185 -0.01 10.93 -13.10
C ASN A 185 0.23 9.43 -12.88
N ASN A 186 1.48 8.97 -12.98
CA ASN A 186 1.83 7.58 -12.74
C ASN A 186 1.57 7.18 -11.27
N ALA A 187 1.85 8.06 -10.30
CA ALA A 187 1.53 7.79 -8.90
C ALA A 187 0.02 7.65 -8.64
N TYR A 188 -0.82 8.11 -9.59
CA TYR A 188 -2.26 8.18 -9.44
C TYR A 188 -3.02 7.05 -10.13
N GLN A 189 -2.35 6.29 -10.99
CA GLN A 189 -2.89 5.06 -11.59
C GLN A 189 -3.10 3.99 -10.52
N ASP A 190 -2.22 3.95 -9.51
CA ASP A 190 -2.21 2.86 -8.54
C ASP A 190 -3.46 2.78 -7.64
N LYS A 191 -4.20 3.88 -7.33
CA LYS A 191 -5.25 3.89 -6.27
C LYS A 191 -6.35 4.96 -6.40
N ASN A 192 -7.47 4.78 -5.70
CA ASN A 192 -8.61 5.70 -5.72
C ASN A 192 -8.58 6.82 -4.65
N TYR A 193 -7.80 6.68 -3.57
CA TYR A 193 -7.79 7.63 -2.44
C TYR A 193 -6.69 8.68 -2.60
N LYS A 194 -7.03 9.97 -2.46
CA LYS A 194 -6.08 11.07 -2.65
C LYS A 194 -4.89 11.04 -1.68
N VAL A 195 -5.11 10.71 -0.42
CA VAL A 195 -4.02 10.60 0.58
C VAL A 195 -2.99 9.53 0.22
N VAL A 196 -3.45 8.41 -0.35
CA VAL A 196 -2.58 7.32 -0.81
C VAL A 196 -1.79 7.75 -2.04
N LYS A 197 -2.46 8.42 -3.00
CA LYS A 197 -1.83 9.03 -4.18
C LYS A 197 -0.68 9.96 -3.81
N VAL A 198 -0.91 10.88 -2.86
CA VAL A 198 0.12 11.80 -2.36
C VAL A 198 1.26 11.06 -1.65
N SER A 199 0.95 10.01 -0.89
CA SER A 199 1.97 9.18 -0.23
C SER A 199 2.89 8.47 -1.24
N ILE A 200 2.33 7.94 -2.33
CA ILE A 200 3.10 7.28 -3.39
C ILE A 200 4.02 8.30 -4.08
N LEU A 201 3.50 9.46 -4.46
CA LEU A 201 4.29 10.53 -5.08
C LEU A 201 5.43 10.99 -4.16
N LEU A 202 5.19 11.08 -2.84
CA LEU A 202 6.21 11.44 -1.86
C LEU A 202 7.34 10.41 -1.80
N LYS A 203 7.00 9.12 -1.80
CA LYS A 203 7.98 8.02 -1.83
C LYS A 203 8.79 8.01 -3.12
N ASP A 204 8.16 8.33 -4.24
CA ASP A 204 8.83 8.42 -5.55
C ASP A 204 9.85 9.55 -5.57
N LEU A 205 9.46 10.73 -5.08
CA LEU A 205 10.36 11.87 -4.96
C LEU A 205 11.50 11.59 -3.98
N GLU A 206 11.23 10.91 -2.85
CA GLU A 206 12.27 10.52 -1.89
C GLU A 206 13.26 9.53 -2.51
N TRP A 207 12.76 8.59 -3.31
CA TRP A 207 13.59 7.64 -4.06
C TRP A 207 14.52 8.37 -5.03
N ASP A 208 13.97 9.23 -5.88
CA ASP A 208 14.74 10.01 -6.87
C ASP A 208 15.82 10.88 -6.20
N THR A 209 15.49 11.48 -5.06
CA THR A 209 16.44 12.32 -4.29
C THR A 209 17.60 11.50 -3.71
N LYS A 210 17.35 10.26 -3.29
CA LYS A 210 18.34 9.41 -2.60
C LYS A 210 19.15 8.53 -3.54
N LYS A 211 18.68 8.30 -4.76
CA LYS A 211 19.24 7.30 -5.69
C LYS A 211 19.53 7.96 -7.03
N THR A 212 20.81 7.95 -7.43
CA THR A 212 21.20 8.25 -8.79
C THR A 212 21.17 6.96 -9.60
N VAL A 213 20.25 6.86 -10.56
CA VAL A 213 20.12 5.69 -11.43
C VAL A 213 21.10 5.80 -12.59
N ASP A 214 22.06 4.86 -12.69
CA ASP A 214 22.88 4.71 -13.89
C ASP A 214 22.17 3.78 -14.88
N TRP A 215 21.66 4.37 -15.96
CA TRP A 215 20.91 3.63 -16.98
C TRP A 215 21.78 2.70 -17.83
N ASN A 216 23.10 2.90 -17.85
CA ASN A 216 24.00 1.95 -18.50
C ASN A 216 24.11 0.68 -17.66
N ASP A 217 24.17 0.82 -16.32
CA ASP A 217 24.18 -0.32 -15.41
C ASP A 217 22.86 -1.08 -15.46
N ILE A 218 21.71 -0.38 -15.47
CA ILE A 218 20.39 -1.01 -15.68
C ILE A 218 20.37 -1.84 -16.97
N GLN A 219 20.85 -1.27 -18.07
CA GLN A 219 20.90 -1.97 -19.36
C GLN A 219 21.84 -3.18 -19.31
N ALA A 220 23.03 -3.03 -18.69
CA ALA A 220 23.99 -4.12 -18.56
C ALA A 220 23.45 -5.26 -17.69
N ASN A 221 22.72 -4.94 -16.62
CA ASN A 221 22.06 -5.89 -15.74
C ASN A 221 20.88 -6.58 -16.45
N LEU A 222 20.07 -5.84 -17.21
CA LEU A 222 18.99 -6.42 -18.00
C LEU A 222 19.51 -7.46 -19.00
N SER A 223 20.64 -7.20 -19.65
CA SER A 223 21.25 -8.14 -20.60
C SER A 223 21.79 -9.43 -19.96
N GLN A 224 21.79 -9.55 -18.63
CA GLN A 224 22.05 -10.82 -17.94
C GLN A 224 20.82 -11.75 -17.91
N TYR A 225 19.64 -11.23 -18.25
CA TYR A 225 18.36 -11.93 -18.22
C TYR A 225 17.78 -11.96 -19.65
N PRO A 226 18.24 -12.90 -20.50
CA PRO A 226 17.98 -12.86 -21.94
C PRO A 226 16.51 -13.07 -22.32
N GLN A 227 15.73 -13.83 -21.54
CA GLN A 227 14.29 -14.01 -21.80
C GLN A 227 13.54 -12.74 -21.44
N LEU A 228 13.85 -12.14 -20.29
CA LEU A 228 13.28 -10.89 -19.84
C LEU A 228 13.63 -9.75 -20.81
N GLU A 229 14.90 -9.64 -21.21
CA GLU A 229 15.34 -8.65 -22.20
C GLU A 229 14.62 -8.84 -23.53
N ALA A 230 14.53 -10.06 -24.05
CA ALA A 230 13.85 -10.34 -25.31
C ALA A 230 12.34 -10.03 -25.25
N PHE A 231 11.69 -10.36 -24.13
CA PHE A 231 10.29 -10.10 -23.89
C PHE A 231 9.98 -8.60 -23.85
N LEU A 232 10.82 -7.83 -23.16
CA LEU A 232 10.66 -6.39 -22.99
C LEU A 232 11.07 -5.57 -24.23
N THR A 233 12.09 -6.02 -24.98
CA THR A 233 12.61 -5.33 -26.18
C THR A 233 11.66 -5.42 -27.40
N TYR A 234 10.51 -6.05 -27.23
CA TYR A 234 9.55 -6.24 -28.30
C TYR A 234 8.98 -4.89 -28.82
N ASN A 235 9.46 -4.45 -30.00
CA ASN A 235 9.16 -3.21 -30.76
C ASN A 235 9.78 -1.88 -30.28
N SER A 236 10.30 -1.80 -29.06
CA SER A 236 10.95 -0.59 -28.51
C SER A 236 12.06 -0.95 -27.53
N SER A 237 12.93 0.01 -27.20
CA SER A 237 13.90 -0.18 -26.11
C SER A 237 13.16 -0.08 -24.77
N PRO A 238 13.22 -1.09 -23.89
CA PRO A 238 12.49 -1.04 -22.62
C PRO A 238 13.07 0.02 -21.68
N ILE A 239 14.30 0.46 -21.93
CA ILE A 239 14.96 1.51 -21.15
C ILE A 239 14.26 2.85 -21.28
N SER A 240 13.63 3.20 -22.41
CA SER A 240 12.87 4.45 -22.50
C SER A 240 11.65 4.44 -21.58
N ASP A 241 10.96 3.30 -21.53
CA ASP A 241 9.75 3.11 -20.75
C ASP A 241 10.10 3.05 -19.26
N LEU A 242 11.14 2.30 -18.89
CA LEU A 242 11.67 2.29 -17.52
C LEU A 242 12.23 3.66 -17.09
N LYS A 243 12.81 4.45 -17.99
CA LYS A 243 13.25 5.83 -17.72
C LYS A 243 12.10 6.76 -17.37
N GLN A 244 10.98 6.63 -18.08
CA GLN A 244 9.77 7.36 -17.77
C GLN A 244 9.23 6.99 -16.38
N HIS A 245 9.58 5.80 -15.89
CA HIS A 245 9.16 5.26 -14.61
C HIS A 245 10.38 4.85 -13.75
N ASN A 246 11.24 5.79 -13.38
CA ASN A 246 12.47 5.51 -12.61
C ASN A 246 12.25 4.85 -11.22
N THR A 247 11.01 4.90 -10.72
CA THR A 247 10.54 4.28 -9.48
C THR A 247 9.83 2.94 -9.69
N HIS A 248 9.69 2.50 -10.95
CA HIS A 248 9.07 1.24 -11.33
C HIS A 248 9.75 0.07 -10.59
N PRO A 249 8.97 -0.91 -10.07
CA PRO A 249 9.54 -2.05 -9.35
C PRO A 249 10.64 -2.77 -10.13
N LEU A 250 10.44 -2.98 -11.44
CA LEU A 250 11.45 -3.57 -12.30
C LEU A 250 12.75 -2.75 -12.39
N THR A 251 12.66 -1.41 -12.47
CA THR A 251 13.83 -0.52 -12.44
C THR A 251 14.61 -0.72 -11.14
N LYS A 252 13.92 -0.80 -10.00
CA LYS A 252 14.55 -1.00 -8.69
C LYS A 252 15.25 -2.36 -8.59
N LEU A 253 14.65 -3.42 -9.13
CA LEU A 253 15.27 -4.73 -9.18
C LEU A 253 16.50 -4.75 -10.09
N LEU A 254 16.44 -4.09 -11.25
CA LEU A 254 17.55 -4.02 -12.20
C LEU A 254 18.74 -3.19 -11.69
N MET A 255 18.55 -2.35 -10.68
CA MET A 255 19.67 -1.69 -9.98
C MET A 255 20.49 -2.64 -9.11
N LEU A 256 19.92 -3.79 -8.74
CA LEU A 256 20.60 -4.78 -7.93
C LEU A 256 21.42 -5.67 -8.86
N ASP A 257 22.73 -5.66 -8.66
CA ASP A 257 23.61 -6.64 -9.29
C ASP A 257 23.26 -8.04 -8.76
N HIS A 258 23.06 -9.01 -9.66
CA HIS A 258 22.69 -10.40 -9.36
C HIS A 258 21.43 -10.56 -8.47
N SER A 259 20.25 -10.28 -9.04
CA SER A 259 18.96 -10.42 -8.36
C SER A 259 18.34 -11.80 -8.61
N ASP A 260 18.21 -12.62 -7.56
CA ASP A 260 17.51 -13.91 -7.61
C ASP A 260 16.08 -13.76 -8.15
N LYS A 261 15.40 -12.67 -7.79
CA LYS A 261 14.05 -12.34 -8.25
C LYS A 261 14.01 -12.09 -9.77
N LEU A 262 15.03 -11.44 -10.34
CA LEU A 262 15.11 -11.27 -11.80
C LEU A 262 15.46 -12.57 -12.51
N ALA A 263 16.35 -13.39 -11.94
CA ALA A 263 16.68 -14.71 -12.49
C ALA A 263 15.43 -15.61 -12.53
N TYR A 264 14.64 -15.58 -11.45
CA TYR A 264 13.36 -16.27 -11.37
C TYR A 264 12.39 -15.79 -12.46
N TYR A 265 12.19 -14.48 -12.62
CA TYR A 265 11.32 -13.94 -13.68
C TYR A 265 11.80 -14.27 -15.08
N ASP A 266 13.11 -14.22 -15.33
CA ASP A 266 13.70 -14.64 -16.61
C ASP A 266 13.36 -16.10 -16.93
N HIS A 267 13.44 -16.98 -15.93
CA HIS A 267 13.07 -18.38 -16.09
C HIS A 267 11.57 -18.56 -16.36
N CYS A 268 10.68 -17.85 -15.66
CA CYS A 268 9.23 -17.92 -15.92
C CYS A 268 8.88 -17.53 -17.36
N LEU A 269 9.59 -16.56 -17.92
CA LEU A 269 9.38 -16.11 -19.30
C LEU A 269 9.87 -17.12 -20.35
N GLY A 270 10.66 -18.13 -19.98
CA GLY A 270 11.17 -19.13 -20.91
C GLY A 270 10.10 -19.92 -21.68
N LEU A 271 8.89 -20.04 -21.12
CA LEU A 271 7.72 -20.68 -21.75
C LEU A 271 6.71 -19.67 -22.33
N ILE A 272 7.03 -18.37 -22.30
CA ILE A 272 6.20 -17.28 -22.81
C ILE A 272 6.96 -16.60 -23.94
N GLN A 273 6.68 -17.00 -25.19
CA GLN A 273 7.39 -16.44 -26.33
C GLN A 273 7.04 -14.95 -26.53
N PRO A 274 8.01 -14.10 -26.90
CA PRO A 274 7.72 -12.74 -27.34
C PRO A 274 6.73 -12.77 -28.51
N GLY A 275 5.73 -11.87 -28.49
CA GLY A 275 4.67 -11.82 -29.50
C GLY A 275 5.16 -11.63 -30.94
N ARG A 276 4.28 -11.73 -31.94
CA ARG A 276 4.59 -11.51 -33.38
C ARG A 276 4.05 -10.18 -33.95
N GLY A 277 3.73 -9.20 -33.11
CA GLY A 277 3.85 -7.78 -33.53
C GLY A 277 2.55 -7.13 -33.91
N GLN A 278 1.44 -7.79 -33.57
CA GLN A 278 0.12 -7.23 -33.67
C GLN A 278 -0.33 -6.83 -32.26
N ASN A 279 -0.99 -5.68 -32.13
CA ASN A 279 -1.52 -5.21 -30.84
C ASN A 279 -2.60 -6.15 -30.26
N SER A 280 -3.06 -7.13 -31.03
CA SER A 280 -3.95 -8.21 -30.60
C SER A 280 -3.21 -9.44 -30.06
N ASP A 281 -1.88 -9.41 -29.97
CA ASP A 281 -1.09 -10.49 -29.39
C ASP A 281 -1.16 -10.45 -27.86
N PRO A 282 -1.67 -11.50 -27.19
CA PRO A 282 -1.77 -11.55 -25.73
C PRO A 282 -0.44 -11.33 -25.00
N ASN A 283 0.68 -11.69 -25.61
CA ASN A 283 2.01 -11.48 -25.01
C ASN A 283 2.44 -10.00 -25.06
N VAL A 284 1.90 -9.21 -26.00
CA VAL A 284 2.11 -7.74 -26.03
C VAL A 284 1.35 -7.06 -24.88
N ARG A 285 0.16 -7.57 -24.50
CA ARG A 285 -0.56 -7.11 -23.30
C ARG A 285 0.31 -7.33 -22.06
N ILE A 286 0.72 -8.57 -21.80
CA ILE A 286 1.53 -8.92 -20.63
C ILE A 286 2.79 -8.05 -20.56
N LYS A 287 3.45 -7.78 -21.68
CA LYS A 287 4.61 -6.87 -21.71
C LYS A 287 4.25 -5.46 -21.27
N ASN A 288 3.17 -4.89 -21.83
CA ASN A 288 2.77 -3.53 -21.51
C ASN A 288 2.33 -3.43 -20.04
N ASP A 289 1.61 -4.43 -19.53
CA ASP A 289 1.15 -4.48 -18.15
C ASP A 289 2.33 -4.69 -17.18
N LEU A 290 3.37 -5.43 -17.57
CA LEU A 290 4.62 -5.56 -16.80
C LEU A 290 5.44 -4.26 -16.76
N LEU A 291 5.25 -3.36 -17.72
CA LEU A 291 5.83 -2.01 -17.73
C LEU A 291 4.89 -0.96 -17.13
N ALA A 292 3.64 -1.34 -16.84
CA ALA A 292 2.66 -0.52 -16.15
C ALA A 292 2.80 -0.77 -14.65
N ARG A 293 3.07 0.30 -13.90
CA ARG A 293 3.40 0.20 -12.48
C ARG A 293 2.26 -0.39 -11.64
N ASP A 294 1.02 -0.03 -11.95
CA ASP A 294 -0.18 -0.48 -11.27
C ASP A 294 -0.41 -1.98 -11.48
N GLU A 295 -0.14 -2.47 -12.68
CA GLU A 295 -0.34 -3.87 -13.05
C GLU A 295 0.86 -4.76 -12.73
N TYR A 296 2.07 -4.22 -12.56
CA TYR A 296 3.32 -4.96 -12.37
C TYR A 296 3.22 -6.25 -11.54
N GLU A 297 2.79 -6.18 -10.27
CA GLU A 297 2.72 -7.37 -9.40
C GLU A 297 1.61 -8.35 -9.83
N SER A 298 0.51 -7.85 -10.41
CA SER A 298 -0.56 -8.70 -10.95
C SER A 298 -0.06 -9.44 -12.19
N THR A 299 0.67 -8.75 -13.07
CA THR A 299 1.27 -9.33 -14.27
C THR A 299 2.38 -10.33 -13.94
N VAL A 300 3.14 -10.10 -12.87
CA VAL A 300 4.08 -11.10 -12.34
C VAL A 300 3.33 -12.39 -11.96
N ALA A 301 2.21 -12.27 -11.23
CA ALA A 301 1.38 -13.41 -10.85
C ALA A 301 0.85 -14.18 -12.08
N GLU A 302 0.45 -13.45 -13.13
CA GLU A 302 0.06 -14.06 -14.41
C GLU A 302 1.22 -14.85 -15.04
N ILE A 303 2.41 -14.25 -15.12
CA ILE A 303 3.61 -14.87 -15.72
C ILE A 303 3.99 -16.17 -14.97
N GLU A 304 3.91 -16.18 -13.65
CA GLU A 304 4.20 -17.35 -12.81
C GLU A 304 3.24 -18.50 -13.08
N VAL A 305 1.93 -18.22 -13.08
CA VAL A 305 0.89 -19.21 -13.34
C VAL A 305 0.95 -19.73 -14.78
N PHE A 306 1.15 -18.86 -15.78
CA PHE A 306 1.30 -19.29 -17.16
C PHE A 306 2.50 -20.20 -17.34
N ASN A 307 3.62 -19.91 -16.69
CA ASN A 307 4.79 -20.77 -16.73
C ASN A 307 4.50 -22.14 -16.08
N ALA A 308 3.88 -22.16 -14.90
CA ALA A 308 3.50 -23.39 -14.20
C ALA A 308 2.55 -24.26 -15.03
N LEU A 309 1.47 -23.66 -15.55
CA LEU A 309 0.51 -24.36 -16.40
C LEU A 309 1.16 -24.85 -17.70
N ARG A 310 1.99 -24.06 -18.37
CA ARG A 310 2.65 -24.49 -19.63
C ARG A 310 3.70 -25.56 -19.42
N ARG A 311 4.35 -25.60 -18.26
CA ARG A 311 5.29 -26.66 -17.89
C ARG A 311 4.59 -28.01 -17.82
N GLU A 312 3.40 -28.03 -17.21
CA GLU A 312 2.67 -29.27 -16.95
C GLU A 312 1.72 -29.65 -18.09
N PHE A 313 0.89 -28.71 -18.55
CA PHE A 313 -0.09 -28.93 -19.62
C PHE A 313 0.51 -28.85 -21.02
N GLY A 314 1.60 -28.11 -21.20
CA GLY A 314 2.24 -27.89 -22.49
C GLY A 314 1.85 -26.56 -23.14
N VAL A 315 2.78 -25.95 -23.88
CA VAL A 315 2.63 -24.61 -24.48
C VAL A 315 1.44 -24.51 -25.45
N ASN A 316 1.12 -25.59 -26.17
CA ASN A 316 0.03 -25.59 -27.15
C ASN A 316 -1.35 -25.75 -26.51
N ASP A 317 -1.40 -26.33 -25.32
CA ASP A 317 -2.63 -26.64 -24.61
C ASP A 317 -3.04 -25.52 -23.65
N VAL A 318 -2.13 -24.56 -23.39
CA VAL A 318 -2.40 -23.35 -22.57
C VAL A 318 -2.25 -22.09 -23.43
N ALA A 319 -3.40 -21.54 -23.82
CA ALA A 319 -3.45 -20.27 -24.54
C ALA A 319 -3.63 -19.12 -23.54
N ILE A 320 -2.80 -18.09 -23.68
CA ILE A 320 -2.95 -16.81 -22.99
C ILE A 320 -3.97 -16.01 -23.80
N GLU A 321 -4.96 -15.43 -23.13
CA GLU A 321 -6.04 -14.71 -23.78
C GLU A 321 -5.83 -13.19 -23.69
N GLN A 322 -6.35 -12.47 -24.69
CA GLN A 322 -6.35 -11.02 -24.65
C GLN A 322 -7.48 -10.55 -23.74
N GLN A 323 -7.13 -9.94 -22.60
CA GLN A 323 -8.12 -9.30 -21.75
C GLN A 323 -8.85 -8.22 -22.56
N ALA A 324 -10.17 -8.35 -22.71
CA ALA A 324 -10.95 -7.33 -23.39
C ALA A 324 -10.87 -6.01 -22.60
N PRO A 325 -10.96 -4.82 -23.24
CA PRO A 325 -10.89 -3.52 -22.54
C PRO A 325 -11.92 -3.33 -21.41
N ASN A 326 -12.95 -4.18 -21.37
CA ASN A 326 -14.01 -4.18 -20.36
C ASN A 326 -13.88 -5.33 -19.34
N GLY A 327 -12.79 -6.09 -19.39
CA GLY A 327 -12.46 -7.15 -18.43
C GLY A 327 -13.40 -8.35 -18.44
N GLY A 328 -13.90 -8.79 -19.60
CA GLY A 328 -14.86 -9.90 -19.71
C GLY A 328 -14.29 -11.23 -20.19
N VAL A 329 -12.97 -11.32 -20.42
CA VAL A 329 -12.30 -12.55 -20.86
C VAL A 329 -11.30 -12.96 -19.77
N PRO A 330 -11.33 -14.23 -19.33
CA PRO A 330 -10.34 -14.79 -18.41
C PRO A 330 -8.93 -14.73 -18.99
N ASP A 331 -7.91 -14.72 -18.14
CA ASP A 331 -6.51 -14.52 -18.55
C ASP A 331 -5.94 -15.65 -19.41
N ALA A 332 -6.45 -16.88 -19.27
CA ALA A 332 -6.04 -18.02 -20.07
C ALA A 332 -7.16 -19.05 -20.31
N LYS A 333 -6.89 -19.96 -21.25
CA LYS A 333 -7.64 -21.21 -21.41
C LYS A 333 -6.70 -22.43 -21.50
N ILE A 334 -7.10 -23.52 -20.87
CA ILE A 334 -6.45 -24.83 -20.95
C ILE A 334 -7.34 -25.75 -21.77
N THR A 335 -6.77 -26.42 -22.78
CA THR A 335 -7.47 -27.43 -23.57
C THR A 335 -6.91 -28.81 -23.23
N ILE A 336 -7.71 -29.67 -22.60
CA ILE A 336 -7.26 -31.00 -22.16
C ILE A 336 -8.39 -32.00 -22.28
N GLY A 337 -8.11 -33.18 -22.84
CA GLY A 337 -9.10 -34.26 -22.91
C GLY A 337 -10.36 -33.95 -23.73
N GLY A 338 -10.35 -32.89 -24.55
CA GLY A 338 -11.53 -32.38 -25.26
C GLY A 338 -12.37 -31.41 -24.44
N GLU A 339 -11.95 -31.07 -23.22
CA GLU A 339 -12.53 -30.04 -22.37
C GLU A 339 -11.73 -28.74 -22.46
N THR A 340 -12.42 -27.63 -22.18
CA THR A 340 -11.82 -26.30 -22.03
C THR A 340 -11.99 -25.85 -20.59
N ILE A 341 -10.90 -25.38 -19.98
CA ILE A 341 -10.90 -24.75 -18.66
C ILE A 341 -10.47 -23.30 -18.82
N TRP A 342 -11.39 -22.38 -18.54
CA TRP A 342 -11.13 -20.95 -18.53
C TRP A 342 -10.54 -20.51 -17.20
N THR A 343 -9.42 -19.80 -17.22
CA THR A 343 -8.60 -19.50 -16.04
C THR A 343 -8.50 -18.00 -15.83
N GLU A 344 -8.95 -17.50 -14.68
CA GLU A 344 -8.70 -16.13 -14.22
C GLU A 344 -7.63 -16.13 -13.12
N ILE A 345 -6.65 -15.24 -13.22
CA ILE A 345 -5.55 -15.12 -12.26
C ILE A 345 -5.70 -13.79 -11.53
N THR A 346 -5.61 -13.81 -10.22
CA THR A 346 -5.77 -12.59 -9.42
C THR A 346 -4.80 -12.54 -8.25
N LEU A 347 -4.21 -11.37 -8.07
CA LEU A 347 -3.46 -11.00 -6.87
C LEU A 347 -4.35 -10.07 -6.02
N PRO A 348 -5.06 -10.57 -5.01
CA PRO A 348 -5.85 -9.75 -4.11
C PRO A 348 -4.95 -8.88 -3.24
N ARG A 349 -4.64 -7.67 -3.72
CA ARG A 349 -3.88 -6.72 -2.91
C ARG A 349 -4.74 -6.18 -1.77
N PRO A 350 -4.25 -6.13 -0.51
CA PRO A 350 -4.87 -5.28 0.49
C PRO A 350 -4.96 -3.85 -0.05
N GLN A 351 -6.03 -3.11 0.26
CA GLN A 351 -6.04 -1.70 -0.10
C GLN A 351 -4.87 -1.02 0.63
N PRO A 352 -4.09 -0.10 0.03
CA PRO A 352 -3.07 0.61 0.78
C PRO A 352 -3.68 1.53 1.84
N SER A 353 -4.95 1.94 1.69
CA SER A 353 -5.72 2.50 2.80
C SER A 353 -5.79 1.51 3.96
N TYR A 354 -5.94 0.21 3.70
CA TYR A 354 -5.87 -0.88 4.69
C TYR A 354 -4.44 -1.12 5.20
N GLU A 355 -3.39 -1.11 4.38
CA GLU A 355 -2.00 -1.23 4.89
C GLU A 355 -1.56 -0.04 5.74
N ILE A 356 -1.99 1.15 5.35
CA ILE A 356 -1.73 2.38 6.08
C ILE A 356 -2.63 2.45 7.33
N ALA A 357 -3.92 2.09 7.26
CA ALA A 357 -4.82 2.04 8.42
C ALA A 357 -4.47 0.93 9.43
N ARG A 358 -4.06 -0.26 8.96
CA ARG A 358 -3.67 -1.41 9.79
C ARG A 358 -2.42 -1.13 10.63
N ARG A 359 -1.57 -0.17 10.23
CA ARG A 359 -0.47 0.31 11.08
C ARG A 359 -0.96 1.16 12.25
N TYR A 360 -2.19 1.71 12.23
CA TYR A 360 -2.56 2.84 13.09
C TYR A 360 -3.96 2.80 13.75
N SER A 361 -4.90 1.90 13.43
CA SER A 361 -6.09 1.63 14.29
C SER A 361 -6.86 0.33 13.94
N ALA A 362 -7.72 -0.10 14.88
CA ALA A 362 -8.23 -1.45 15.15
C ALA A 362 -9.03 -2.20 14.06
N SER A 363 -9.30 -3.47 14.36
CA SER A 363 -9.97 -4.51 13.56
C SER A 363 -11.14 -4.01 12.70
N MET A 364 -10.94 -4.00 11.38
CA MET A 364 -12.03 -3.85 10.41
C MET A 364 -12.58 -5.22 10.03
N ASN A 365 -13.91 -5.28 9.85
CA ASN A 365 -14.70 -6.47 9.57
C ASN A 365 -14.10 -7.28 8.39
N PRO A 366 -13.81 -8.58 8.55
CA PRO A 366 -13.31 -9.46 7.48
C PRO A 366 -14.16 -9.44 6.20
N GLU A 367 -15.45 -9.13 6.31
CA GLU A 367 -16.39 -9.01 5.18
C GLU A 367 -16.12 -7.82 4.27
N GLU A 368 -15.41 -6.78 4.73
CA GLU A 368 -15.09 -5.56 3.96
C GLU A 368 -13.68 -5.57 3.36
N SER A 369 -12.97 -6.71 3.41
CA SER A 369 -11.60 -6.76 2.90
C SER A 369 -11.56 -6.48 1.39
N GLY A 370 -10.69 -5.55 0.98
CA GLY A 370 -10.49 -5.22 -0.43
C GLY A 370 -10.08 -6.43 -1.27
N ALA A 371 -9.35 -7.36 -0.67
CA ALA A 371 -9.01 -8.67 -1.21
C ALA A 371 -10.26 -9.46 -1.63
N ARG A 372 -11.22 -9.63 -0.71
CA ARG A 372 -12.49 -10.33 -0.96
C ARG A 372 -13.34 -9.67 -2.03
N LYS A 373 -13.42 -8.34 -2.03
CA LYS A 373 -14.12 -7.59 -3.07
C LYS A 373 -13.53 -7.81 -4.47
N THR A 374 -12.20 -7.87 -4.58
CA THR A 374 -11.50 -8.14 -5.84
C THR A 374 -11.85 -9.53 -6.35
N VAL A 375 -11.70 -10.56 -5.52
CA VAL A 375 -12.05 -11.96 -5.83
C VAL A 375 -13.51 -12.07 -6.29
N THR A 376 -14.47 -11.54 -5.53
CA THR A 376 -15.90 -11.58 -5.90
C THR A 376 -16.20 -10.82 -7.21
N THR A 377 -15.51 -9.70 -7.46
CA THR A 377 -15.69 -8.93 -8.70
C THR A 377 -15.20 -9.72 -9.91
N LYS A 378 -14.04 -10.37 -9.80
CA LYS A 378 -13.43 -11.22 -10.82
C LYS A 378 -14.33 -12.42 -11.13
N LEU A 379 -14.81 -13.11 -10.08
CA LEU A 379 -15.75 -14.22 -10.23
C LEU A 379 -17.02 -13.81 -10.98
N ARG A 380 -17.61 -12.65 -10.65
CA ARG A 380 -18.83 -12.17 -11.31
C ARG A 380 -18.65 -11.69 -12.74
N LYS A 381 -17.54 -11.00 -13.04
CA LYS A 381 -17.35 -10.34 -14.35
C LYS A 381 -16.65 -11.18 -15.40
N GLN A 382 -15.79 -12.12 -14.98
CA GLN A 382 -14.98 -12.92 -15.91
C GLN A 382 -15.36 -14.39 -15.89
N ILE A 383 -15.55 -14.96 -14.70
CA ILE A 383 -15.81 -16.40 -14.57
C ILE A 383 -17.27 -16.73 -14.86
N ARG A 384 -18.22 -16.05 -14.20
CA ARG A 384 -19.66 -16.31 -14.37
C ARG A 384 -20.13 -16.12 -15.80
N ASP A 385 -19.79 -14.99 -16.41
CA ASP A 385 -20.25 -14.66 -17.76
C ASP A 385 -19.75 -15.68 -18.81
N VAL A 386 -18.54 -16.20 -18.63
CA VAL A 386 -17.99 -17.26 -19.50
C VAL A 386 -18.67 -18.59 -19.25
N LYS A 387 -18.86 -18.98 -17.99
CA LYS A 387 -19.56 -20.22 -17.62
C LYS A 387 -20.98 -20.25 -18.20
N ASP A 388 -21.73 -19.17 -18.03
CA ASP A 388 -23.10 -19.04 -18.51
C ASP A 388 -23.19 -19.07 -20.04
N THR A 389 -22.17 -18.52 -20.72
CA THR A 389 -22.15 -18.43 -22.20
C THR A 389 -21.69 -19.72 -22.86
N THR A 390 -20.72 -20.42 -22.28
CA THR A 390 -20.02 -21.55 -22.92
C THR A 390 -20.42 -22.91 -22.33
N GLY A 391 -20.76 -22.97 -21.05
CA GLY A 391 -20.88 -24.21 -20.29
C GLY A 391 -19.56 -24.91 -19.98
N ASP A 392 -18.42 -24.33 -20.39
CA ASP A 392 -17.08 -24.88 -20.18
C ASP A 392 -16.70 -24.88 -18.68
N ARG A 393 -15.57 -25.50 -18.33
CA ARG A 393 -15.05 -25.45 -16.97
C ARG A 393 -14.39 -24.10 -16.68
N THR A 394 -14.41 -23.68 -15.42
CA THR A 394 -13.82 -22.41 -14.97
C THR A 394 -12.95 -22.61 -13.74
N MET A 395 -11.84 -21.87 -13.72
CA MET A 395 -10.83 -21.90 -12.68
C MET A 395 -10.47 -20.48 -12.26
N LEU A 396 -10.37 -20.26 -10.94
CA LEU A 396 -9.89 -19.02 -10.37
C LEU A 396 -8.59 -19.32 -9.61
N VAL A 397 -7.52 -18.60 -9.95
CA VAL A 397 -6.19 -18.74 -9.34
C VAL A 397 -5.87 -17.49 -8.54
N ILE A 398 -5.62 -17.65 -7.26
CA ILE A 398 -5.38 -16.56 -6.30
C ILE A 398 -3.94 -16.64 -5.81
N LYS A 399 -3.17 -15.54 -5.97
CA LYS A 399 -1.83 -15.41 -5.41
C LYS A 399 -1.90 -14.77 -4.01
N ASN A 400 -1.33 -15.40 -2.98
CA ASN A 400 -1.53 -15.02 -1.58
C ASN A 400 -0.36 -14.26 -0.92
N GLU A 401 0.56 -13.67 -1.70
CA GLU A 401 1.84 -13.17 -1.15
C GLU A 401 1.76 -12.02 -0.13
N GLU A 402 0.61 -11.36 0.06
CA GLU A 402 0.48 -10.24 1.01
C GLU A 402 -0.88 -10.20 1.73
N SER A 403 -1.85 -11.01 1.30
CA SER A 403 -3.24 -10.87 1.72
C SER A 403 -3.53 -11.47 3.10
N LYS A 404 -2.63 -12.33 3.61
CA LYS A 404 -2.89 -13.22 4.76
C LYS A 404 -4.27 -13.89 4.63
N VAL A 405 -4.65 -14.29 3.42
CA VAL A 405 -5.70 -15.29 3.22
C VAL A 405 -5.03 -16.58 3.66
N ASP A 406 -5.01 -16.85 4.96
CA ASP A 406 -4.51 -18.12 5.49
C ASP A 406 -5.31 -19.26 4.85
N ASP A 407 -4.82 -20.49 4.89
CA ASP A 407 -5.53 -21.65 4.33
C ASP A 407 -6.97 -21.75 4.88
N GLU A 408 -7.19 -21.28 6.13
CA GLU A 408 -8.51 -21.12 6.76
C GLU A 408 -9.46 -20.20 5.98
N ILE A 409 -8.98 -19.15 5.30
CA ILE A 409 -9.83 -18.20 4.56
C ILE A 409 -10.22 -18.77 3.18
N VAL A 410 -9.39 -19.62 2.56
CA VAL A 410 -9.82 -20.44 1.39
C VAL A 410 -10.90 -21.42 1.83
N GLY A 411 -10.75 -22.03 3.00
CA GLY A 411 -11.81 -22.75 3.70
C GLY A 411 -13.06 -21.90 3.90
N ASP A 412 -12.95 -20.65 4.37
CA ASP A 412 -14.10 -19.74 4.53
C ASP A 412 -14.79 -19.38 3.20
N TYR A 413 -14.03 -19.34 2.08
CA TYR A 413 -14.57 -19.15 0.73
C TYR A 413 -15.33 -20.37 0.21
N VAL A 414 -14.87 -21.59 0.53
CA VAL A 414 -15.42 -22.86 0.05
C VAL A 414 -16.51 -23.41 0.98
N GLU A 415 -16.34 -23.28 2.29
CA GLU A 415 -17.10 -23.98 3.35
C GLU A 415 -17.94 -23.04 4.24
N GLY A 416 -17.55 -21.76 4.36
CA GLY A 416 -18.17 -20.82 5.32
C GLY A 416 -17.32 -20.51 6.53
N PHE A 417 -17.47 -19.29 7.05
CA PHE A 417 -16.73 -18.81 8.21
C PHE A 417 -17.39 -19.26 9.51
N THR A 418 -16.62 -19.87 10.40
CA THR A 418 -17.02 -20.12 11.78
C THR A 418 -15.98 -19.54 12.73
N GLY A 419 -16.32 -18.42 13.38
CA GLY A 419 -15.44 -17.74 14.32
C GLY A 419 -16.13 -17.40 15.65
N ILE A 420 -15.39 -16.81 16.57
CA ILE A 420 -15.92 -16.28 17.83
C ILE A 420 -15.83 -14.76 17.77
N GLY A 421 -16.95 -14.06 17.97
CA GLY A 421 -17.00 -12.61 17.97
C GLY A 421 -17.79 -12.05 19.15
N THR A 422 -17.49 -10.81 19.53
CA THR A 422 -18.23 -10.08 20.57
C THR A 422 -19.20 -9.12 19.88
N PRO A 423 -20.51 -9.12 20.21
CA PRO A 423 -21.49 -8.22 19.59
C PRO A 423 -21.07 -6.74 19.66
N GLN A 424 -21.09 -6.04 18.53
CA GLN A 424 -20.65 -4.63 18.44
C GLN A 424 -21.48 -3.66 19.29
N ASP A 425 -22.73 -4.03 19.60
CA ASP A 425 -23.66 -3.17 20.33
C ASP A 425 -23.57 -3.32 21.86
N ASP A 426 -22.77 -4.28 22.36
CA ASP A 426 -22.61 -4.54 23.79
C ASP A 426 -21.17 -5.01 24.12
N PRO A 427 -20.28 -4.10 24.55
CA PRO A 427 -18.89 -4.43 24.86
C PRO A 427 -18.72 -5.33 26.10
N ASP A 428 -19.78 -5.55 26.88
CA ASP A 428 -19.79 -6.46 28.04
C ASP A 428 -20.42 -7.84 27.72
N ALA A 429 -20.86 -8.09 26.48
CA ALA A 429 -21.48 -9.34 26.09
C ALA A 429 -20.47 -10.51 26.00
N ASP A 430 -20.93 -11.71 26.36
CA ASP A 430 -20.14 -12.93 26.20
C ASP A 430 -19.82 -13.19 24.72
N PRO A 431 -18.62 -13.70 24.38
CA PRO A 431 -18.26 -14.04 23.02
C PRO A 431 -19.25 -15.05 22.43
N ILE A 432 -19.82 -14.74 21.27
CA ILE A 432 -20.74 -15.60 20.54
C ILE A 432 -20.01 -16.31 19.40
N ILE A 433 -20.45 -17.51 19.05
CA ILE A 433 -20.00 -18.17 17.82
C ILE A 433 -20.70 -17.47 16.65
N LEU A 434 -19.92 -16.84 15.79
CA LEU A 434 -20.32 -16.29 14.50
C LEU A 434 -20.16 -17.39 13.46
N THR A 435 -21.27 -17.90 12.96
CA THR A 435 -21.31 -18.70 11.73
C THR A 435 -21.80 -17.79 10.61
N ALA A 436 -20.96 -17.52 9.62
CA ALA A 436 -21.40 -16.96 8.34
C ALA A 436 -21.32 -18.09 7.30
N ASP A 437 -22.40 -18.33 6.55
CA ASP A 437 -22.31 -19.24 5.41
C ASP A 437 -21.28 -18.68 4.40
N SER A 438 -20.72 -19.54 3.55
CA SER A 438 -19.64 -19.22 2.59
C SER A 438 -19.71 -17.79 2.06
N GLY A 439 -18.56 -17.12 2.08
CA GLY A 439 -18.45 -15.68 1.88
C GLY A 439 -18.88 -15.16 0.50
N LEU A 440 -19.40 -16.03 -0.34
CA LEU A 440 -19.93 -15.83 -1.67
C LEU A 440 -21.46 -15.95 -1.71
N GLN A 441 -22.16 -15.90 -0.56
CA GLN A 441 -23.62 -15.98 -0.31
C GLN A 441 -24.58 -15.26 -1.28
N TYR A 442 -24.11 -14.49 -2.25
CA TYR A 442 -24.93 -13.86 -3.28
C TYR A 442 -24.94 -14.60 -4.63
N ASP A 443 -24.07 -15.59 -4.85
CA ASP A 443 -24.08 -16.46 -6.04
C ASP A 443 -23.56 -17.85 -5.57
N ASN A 444 -24.32 -18.94 -5.78
CA ASN A 444 -23.83 -20.29 -5.50
C ASN A 444 -22.49 -20.51 -6.23
N VAL A 445 -21.37 -20.48 -5.52
CA VAL A 445 -20.01 -20.56 -6.10
C VAL A 445 -19.84 -21.73 -7.05
N PRO A 446 -20.31 -22.95 -6.72
CA PRO A 446 -20.19 -24.10 -7.61
C PRO A 446 -21.04 -23.99 -8.88
N ASP A 447 -22.03 -23.08 -8.94
CA ASP A 447 -22.81 -22.85 -10.17
C ASP A 447 -21.96 -22.15 -11.24
N HIS A 448 -20.86 -21.50 -10.84
CA HIS A 448 -20.06 -20.64 -11.73
C HIS A 448 -18.56 -20.95 -11.72
N LEU A 449 -18.04 -21.63 -10.71
CA LEU A 449 -16.62 -21.95 -10.52
C LEU A 449 -16.44 -23.46 -10.30
N ASP A 450 -15.63 -24.11 -11.14
CA ASP A 450 -15.35 -25.54 -11.00
C ASP A 450 -14.09 -25.83 -10.17
N ILE A 451 -13.07 -24.97 -10.26
CA ILE A 451 -11.77 -25.15 -9.60
C ILE A 451 -11.35 -23.85 -8.92
N LEU A 452 -10.88 -23.93 -7.68
CA LEU A 452 -10.24 -22.82 -6.98
C LEU A 452 -8.79 -23.19 -6.66
N VAL A 453 -7.87 -22.31 -7.02
CA VAL A 453 -6.45 -22.45 -6.70
C VAL A 453 -6.02 -21.28 -5.82
N ASN A 454 -5.31 -21.59 -4.75
CA ASN A 454 -4.57 -20.61 -3.95
C ASN A 454 -3.08 -20.95 -4.01
N TYR A 455 -2.20 -19.98 -4.20
CA TYR A 455 -0.76 -20.24 -4.22
C TYR A 455 0.08 -19.08 -3.68
N ASP A 456 1.29 -19.41 -3.27
CA ASP A 456 2.36 -18.50 -2.89
C ASP A 456 3.66 -18.86 -3.62
N THR A 457 4.54 -17.87 -3.82
CA THR A 457 5.92 -18.14 -4.23
C THR A 457 6.79 -18.29 -2.99
N LEU A 458 7.61 -19.35 -2.95
CA LEU A 458 8.57 -19.52 -1.87
C LEU A 458 9.52 -18.31 -1.77
N ASN A 459 9.92 -17.98 -0.54
CA ASN A 459 10.93 -16.94 -0.29
C ASN A 459 12.32 -17.25 -0.87
N ASP A 460 12.54 -18.47 -1.38
CA ASP A 460 13.78 -18.89 -2.05
C ASP A 460 13.60 -18.89 -3.56
N LEU A 461 14.02 -17.79 -4.20
CA LEU A 461 13.93 -17.56 -5.63
C LEU A 461 15.20 -18.00 -6.39
N THR A 462 16.12 -18.72 -5.74
CA THR A 462 17.41 -19.13 -6.34
C THR A 462 17.29 -20.32 -7.29
N GLY A 463 16.14 -20.99 -7.31
CA GLY A 463 15.86 -22.21 -8.08
C GLY A 463 15.05 -21.99 -9.37
N GLN A 464 14.62 -23.10 -9.97
CA GLN A 464 13.64 -23.05 -11.06
C GLN A 464 12.31 -22.48 -10.55
N PRO A 465 11.49 -21.88 -11.43
CA PRO A 465 10.19 -21.35 -11.06
C PRO A 465 9.35 -22.35 -10.28
N TYR A 466 9.03 -21.98 -9.05
CA TYR A 466 8.35 -22.81 -8.09
C TYR A 466 7.31 -21.97 -7.36
N ILE A 467 6.07 -22.42 -7.48
CA ILE A 467 4.93 -21.94 -6.70
C ILE A 467 4.43 -23.12 -5.86
N GLU A 468 3.89 -22.84 -4.70
CA GLU A 468 3.31 -23.80 -3.76
C GLU A 468 1.88 -23.37 -3.47
N GLY A 469 0.95 -24.30 -3.39
CA GLY A 469 -0.44 -23.92 -3.22
C GLY A 469 -1.39 -25.02 -2.80
N GLN A 470 -2.66 -24.77 -3.07
CA GLN A 470 -3.77 -25.68 -2.84
C GLN A 470 -4.69 -25.66 -4.05
N VAL A 471 -5.17 -26.83 -4.45
CA VAL A 471 -6.17 -26.98 -5.52
C VAL A 471 -7.43 -27.56 -4.92
N ALA A 472 -8.52 -26.80 -4.98
CA ALA A 472 -9.85 -27.25 -4.56
C ALA A 472 -10.71 -27.60 -5.76
N ASN A 473 -11.16 -28.85 -5.82
CA ASN A 473 -12.08 -29.34 -6.83
C ASN A 473 -13.53 -29.12 -6.35
N LEU A 474 -14.19 -28.07 -6.83
CA LEU A 474 -15.50 -27.64 -6.33
C LEU A 474 -16.67 -28.38 -6.99
N THR A 475 -16.41 -29.04 -8.13
CA THR A 475 -17.42 -29.80 -8.88
C THR A 475 -16.84 -31.15 -9.32
N ASN A 476 -17.56 -31.92 -10.13
CA ASN A 476 -17.03 -33.18 -10.67
C ASN A 476 -16.08 -32.93 -11.85
N VAL A 477 -14.94 -32.26 -11.63
CA VAL A 477 -13.83 -32.22 -12.61
C VAL A 477 -13.06 -33.54 -12.53
N ASP A 478 -12.58 -34.02 -13.68
CA ASP A 478 -11.81 -35.27 -13.75
C ASP A 478 -10.55 -35.22 -12.89
N GLN A 479 -10.35 -36.23 -12.05
CA GLN A 479 -9.22 -36.31 -11.12
C GLN A 479 -7.87 -36.21 -11.84
N SER A 480 -7.74 -36.73 -13.06
CA SER A 480 -6.50 -36.62 -13.82
C SER A 480 -6.15 -35.19 -14.23
N ILE A 481 -7.14 -34.30 -14.31
CA ILE A 481 -6.93 -32.87 -14.51
C ILE A 481 -6.47 -32.23 -13.20
N ILE A 482 -7.11 -32.59 -12.08
CA ILE A 482 -6.76 -32.07 -10.75
C ILE A 482 -5.35 -32.48 -10.34
N ASP A 483 -4.98 -33.75 -10.53
CA ASP A 483 -3.63 -34.27 -10.25
C ASP A 483 -2.56 -33.48 -11.02
N ARG A 484 -2.85 -33.12 -12.29
CA ARG A 484 -1.94 -32.29 -13.08
C ARG A 484 -1.91 -30.84 -12.62
N LEU A 485 -3.02 -30.28 -12.14
CA LEU A 485 -3.01 -28.94 -11.54
C LEU A 485 -2.19 -28.94 -10.25
N VAL A 486 -2.35 -29.98 -9.42
CA VAL A 486 -1.55 -30.23 -8.22
C VAL A 486 -0.06 -30.30 -8.56
N ASP A 487 0.33 -31.07 -9.57
CA ASP A 487 1.72 -31.15 -10.03
C ASP A 487 2.22 -29.81 -10.60
N ALA A 488 1.39 -29.10 -11.37
CA ALA A 488 1.76 -27.82 -11.97
C ALA A 488 2.09 -26.77 -10.90
N LEU A 489 1.30 -26.75 -9.83
CA LEU A 489 1.30 -25.72 -8.78
C LEU A 489 2.04 -26.16 -7.50
N ASN A 490 2.66 -27.37 -7.52
CA ASN A 490 3.22 -28.05 -6.35
C ASN A 490 2.32 -27.95 -5.12
N ALA A 491 1.05 -28.31 -5.33
CA ALA A 491 -0.02 -28.02 -4.39
C ALA A 491 -0.56 -29.27 -3.70
N ASP A 492 -1.17 -29.11 -2.53
CA ASP A 492 -2.00 -30.16 -1.94
C ASP A 492 -3.43 -30.10 -2.53
N GLU A 493 -4.08 -31.25 -2.73
CA GLU A 493 -5.50 -31.29 -3.12
C GLU A 493 -6.39 -31.11 -1.89
N LEU A 494 -7.33 -30.17 -1.97
CA LEU A 494 -8.42 -30.01 -1.03
C LEU A 494 -9.70 -30.58 -1.63
N THR A 495 -10.18 -31.69 -1.05
CA THR A 495 -11.52 -32.21 -1.35
C THR A 495 -12.52 -31.59 -0.36
N PRO A 496 -13.53 -30.82 -0.82
CA PRO A 496 -14.60 -30.38 0.06
C PRO A 496 -15.29 -31.60 0.73
N PRO A 497 -15.74 -31.49 1.99
CA PRO A 497 -16.31 -32.61 2.75
C PRO A 497 -17.60 -33.23 2.17
#